data_AF-A0A418VQU9-F1
#
_entry.id   AF-A0A418VQU9-F1
#
_cell.length_a   1.000
_cell.length_b   1.000
_cell.length_c   1.000
_cell.angle_alpha   90.00
_cell.angle_beta   90.00
_cell.angle_gamma   90.00
#
_symmetry.space_group_name_H-M   'P 1'
#
loop_
_entity.id
_entity.type
_entity.pdbx_description
1 polymer ?
#
loop_
_entity_poly.entity_id
_entity_poly.type
_entity_poly.pdbx_seq_one_letter_code
_entity_poly.pdbx_strand_id
1 'polypeptide(L)'
;MTKFALYVPLVAKPGKEKDVADFLRSAVPLVDAEPGTISWYAIQEGPSSFAIFDTFDDETGRDAHLNGKVAAALMEKIKAGDMFDNTPEIHKLDIIADKSAR
;
A
#
# COMPACT_ATOMS: atom_id res chain seq x y z
N MET A 1 13.47 -13.84 -5.63
CA MET A 1 13.80 -12.68 -6.48
C MET A 1 12.48 -12.01 -6.71
N THR A 2 12.40 -10.74 -6.32
CA THR A 2 11.18 -9.98 -6.38
C THR A 2 10.81 -9.74 -7.84
N LYS A 3 9.60 -10.13 -8.23
CA LYS A 3 9.13 -10.06 -9.63
C LYS A 3 7.95 -9.14 -9.82
N PHE A 4 7.20 -8.87 -8.75
CA PHE A 4 5.96 -8.14 -8.81
C PHE A 4 5.95 -7.03 -7.77
N ALA A 5 5.21 -5.97 -8.07
CA ALA A 5 4.92 -4.91 -7.14
C ALA A 5 3.48 -4.42 -7.27
N LEU A 6 2.99 -3.73 -6.25
CA LEU A 6 1.85 -2.83 -6.36
C LEU A 6 2.30 -1.40 -6.09
N TYR A 7 1.64 -0.48 -6.78
CA TYR A 7 1.69 0.94 -6.49
C TYR A 7 0.27 1.46 -6.35
N VAL A 8 -0.03 2.11 -5.23
CA VAL A 8 -1.38 2.59 -4.90
C VAL A 8 -1.31 4.07 -4.48
N PRO A 9 -1.54 5.03 -5.40
CA PRO A 9 -1.55 6.44 -5.07
C PRO A 9 -2.81 6.84 -4.29
N LEU A 10 -2.59 7.64 -3.25
CA LEU A 10 -3.59 8.10 -2.29
C LEU A 10 -3.51 9.62 -2.17
N VAL A 11 -4.65 10.29 -2.29
CA VAL A 11 -4.76 11.73 -2.08
C VAL A 11 -5.58 11.96 -0.82
N ALA A 12 -4.98 12.60 0.18
CA ALA A 12 -5.69 12.99 1.39
C ALA A 12 -6.65 14.15 1.10
N LYS A 13 -7.84 14.11 1.72
CA LYS A 13 -8.72 15.28 1.76
C LYS A 13 -8.05 16.44 2.52
N PRO A 14 -8.42 17.69 2.23
CA PRO A 14 -7.92 18.83 2.99
C PRO A 14 -8.15 18.68 4.49
N GLY A 15 -7.08 18.78 5.28
CA GLY A 15 -7.13 18.62 6.75
C GLY A 15 -7.10 17.17 7.25
N LYS A 16 -6.93 16.19 6.35
CA LYS A 16 -6.85 14.75 6.66
C LYS A 16 -5.47 14.15 6.42
N GLU A 17 -4.48 14.97 6.10
CA GLU A 17 -3.13 14.54 5.76
C GLU A 17 -2.48 13.77 6.91
N LYS A 18 -2.66 14.27 8.15
CA LYS A 18 -2.19 13.58 9.36
C LYS A 18 -2.91 12.25 9.58
N ASP A 19 -4.23 12.23 9.44
CA ASP A 19 -5.04 11.02 9.61
C ASP A 19 -4.61 9.94 8.61
N VAL A 20 -4.35 10.32 7.34
CA VAL A 20 -3.85 9.41 6.31
C VAL A 20 -2.46 8.89 6.65
N ALA A 21 -1.53 9.76 7.04
CA ALA A 21 -0.19 9.33 7.43
C ALA A 21 -0.20 8.37 8.64
N ASP A 22 -1.03 8.66 9.65
CA ASP A 22 -1.14 7.82 10.84
C ASP A 22 -1.83 6.47 10.53
N PHE A 23 -2.85 6.48 9.67
CA PHE A 23 -3.46 5.26 9.15
C PHE A 23 -2.43 4.38 8.45
N LEU A 24 -1.65 4.93 7.51
CA LEU A 24 -0.62 4.18 6.80
C LEU A 24 0.43 3.60 7.75
N ARG A 25 0.90 4.36 8.75
CA ARG A 25 1.83 3.84 9.77
C ARG A 25 1.23 2.71 10.59
N SER A 26 -0.05 2.80 10.92
CA SER A 26 -0.74 1.76 11.71
C SER A 26 -0.92 0.44 10.97
N ALA A 27 -0.71 0.41 9.66
CA ALA A 27 -0.79 -0.82 8.85
C ALA A 27 0.45 -1.72 8.98
N VAL A 28 1.60 -1.22 9.49
CA VAL A 28 2.86 -2.00 9.56
C VAL A 28 2.69 -3.38 10.22
N PRO A 29 2.06 -3.51 11.41
CA PRO A 29 1.91 -4.82 12.05
C PRO A 29 1.03 -5.80 11.28
N LEU A 30 0.16 -5.30 10.39
CA LEU A 30 -0.67 -6.14 9.53
C LEU A 30 0.16 -6.74 8.40
N VAL A 31 1.06 -5.95 7.79
CA VAL A 31 1.94 -6.40 6.72
C VAL A 31 3.07 -7.29 7.24
N ASP A 32 3.56 -7.05 8.46
CA ASP A 32 4.55 -7.94 9.11
C ASP A 32 4.03 -9.38 9.23
N ALA A 33 2.70 -9.57 9.25
CA ALA A 33 2.06 -10.88 9.30
C ALA A 33 1.84 -11.51 7.91
N GLU A 34 2.27 -10.87 6.83
CA GLU A 34 2.08 -11.31 5.44
C GLU A 34 3.38 -11.91 4.88
N PRO A 35 3.58 -13.24 4.94
CA PRO A 35 4.85 -13.85 4.52
C PRO A 35 5.15 -13.68 3.02
N GLY A 36 4.12 -13.45 2.19
CA GLY A 36 4.26 -13.22 0.76
C GLY A 36 4.64 -11.79 0.39
N THR A 37 4.49 -10.82 1.31
CA THR A 37 4.86 -9.42 1.09
C THR A 37 6.34 -9.24 1.43
N ILE A 38 7.16 -9.03 0.40
CA ILE A 38 8.62 -9.06 0.54
C ILE A 38 9.16 -7.79 1.19
N SER A 39 8.61 -6.67 0.78
CA SER A 39 8.89 -5.35 1.33
C SER A 39 7.65 -4.49 1.16
N TRP A 40 7.40 -3.60 2.09
CA TRP A 40 6.25 -2.71 2.06
C TRP A 40 6.63 -1.32 2.55
N TYR A 41 6.08 -0.30 1.89
CA TYR A 41 6.40 1.09 2.13
C TYR A 41 5.12 1.93 2.09
N ALA A 42 4.92 2.71 3.15
CA ALA A 42 4.06 3.88 3.12
C ALA A 42 4.90 5.10 2.68
N ILE A 43 4.49 5.73 1.57
CA ILE A 43 5.21 6.81 0.94
C ILE A 43 4.43 8.11 1.11
N GLN A 44 5.12 9.20 1.39
CA GLN A 44 4.59 10.55 1.26
C GLN A 44 5.29 11.23 0.08
N GLU A 45 4.56 11.47 -0.99
CA GLU A 45 5.05 12.09 -2.23
C GLU A 45 4.94 13.62 -2.19
N GLY A 46 4.01 14.14 -1.37
CA GLY A 46 3.78 15.56 -1.18
C GLY A 46 3.01 15.87 0.10
N PRO A 47 2.58 17.13 0.31
CA PRO A 47 1.85 17.52 1.52
C PRO A 47 0.55 16.73 1.74
N SER A 48 -0.20 16.46 0.67
CA SER A 48 -1.46 15.69 0.68
C SER A 48 -1.42 14.44 -0.22
N SER A 49 -0.28 14.12 -0.83
CA SER A 49 -0.10 12.98 -1.73
C SER A 49 0.73 11.90 -1.05
N PHE A 50 0.18 10.69 -1.04
CA PHE A 50 0.76 9.51 -0.42
C PHE A 50 0.67 8.33 -1.38
N ALA A 51 1.42 7.27 -1.10
CA ALA A 51 1.26 6.02 -1.82
C ALA A 51 1.58 4.82 -0.93
N ILE A 52 1.09 3.65 -1.34
CA ILE A 52 1.60 2.36 -0.88
C ILE A 52 2.43 1.76 -2.01
N PHE A 53 3.62 1.29 -1.69
CA PHE A 53 4.44 0.49 -2.58
C PHE A 53 4.87 -0.78 -1.87
N ASP A 54 4.66 -1.93 -2.49
CA ASP A 54 5.03 -3.22 -1.94
C ASP A 54 5.48 -4.17 -3.03
N THR A 55 6.15 -5.24 -2.62
CA THR A 55 6.80 -6.15 -3.55
C THR A 55 6.60 -7.61 -3.20
N PHE A 56 6.65 -8.49 -4.21
CA PHE A 56 6.31 -9.90 -4.11
C PHE A 56 7.24 -10.77 -4.98
N ASP A 57 7.57 -11.97 -4.51
CA ASP A 57 8.33 -12.96 -5.28
C ASP A 57 7.45 -13.67 -6.34
N ASP A 58 6.15 -13.78 -6.08
CA ASP A 58 5.16 -14.45 -6.95
C ASP A 58 3.76 -13.82 -6.89
N GLU A 59 2.89 -14.22 -7.83
CA GLU A 59 1.49 -13.78 -7.90
C GLU A 59 0.66 -14.24 -6.70
N THR A 60 1.00 -15.38 -6.09
CA THR A 60 0.26 -15.88 -4.93
C THR A 60 0.45 -14.95 -3.73
N GLY A 61 1.67 -14.45 -3.50
CA GLY A 61 1.95 -13.43 -2.51
C GLY A 61 1.23 -12.11 -2.80
N ARG A 62 1.27 -11.65 -4.07
CA ARG A 62 0.59 -10.42 -4.50
C ARG A 62 -0.93 -10.50 -4.30
N ASP A 63 -1.54 -11.59 -4.70
CA ASP A 63 -2.99 -11.79 -4.54
C ASP A 63 -3.37 -11.99 -3.07
N ALA A 64 -2.53 -12.66 -2.26
CA ALA A 64 -2.75 -12.76 -0.82
C ALA A 64 -2.76 -11.39 -0.12
N HIS A 65 -1.86 -10.48 -0.51
CA HIS A 65 -1.83 -9.10 -0.01
C HIS A 65 -3.10 -8.32 -0.40
N LEU A 66 -3.52 -8.41 -1.67
CA LEU A 66 -4.74 -7.75 -2.15
C LEU A 66 -6.02 -8.25 -1.46
N ASN A 67 -6.00 -9.47 -0.94
CA ASN A 67 -7.09 -10.04 -0.14
C ASN A 67 -6.79 -10.02 1.38
N GLY A 68 -5.72 -9.33 1.77
CA GLY A 68 -5.21 -9.27 3.13
C GLY A 68 -5.89 -8.23 4.01
N LYS A 69 -5.41 -8.13 5.26
CA LYS A 69 -5.98 -7.23 6.27
C LYS A 69 -5.73 -5.76 5.94
N VAL A 70 -4.60 -5.42 5.34
CA VAL A 70 -4.29 -4.04 4.94
C VAL A 70 -5.20 -3.58 3.82
N ALA A 71 -5.38 -4.39 2.79
CA ALA A 71 -6.30 -4.09 1.69
C ALA A 71 -7.74 -3.90 2.21
N ALA A 72 -8.19 -4.77 3.11
CA ALA A 72 -9.51 -4.63 3.75
C ALA A 72 -9.64 -3.30 4.52
N ALA A 73 -8.66 -2.96 5.36
CA ALA A 73 -8.67 -1.71 6.14
C ALA A 73 -8.65 -0.47 5.24
N LEU A 74 -7.88 -0.49 4.14
CA LEU A 74 -7.85 0.60 3.17
C LEU A 74 -9.23 0.77 2.49
N MET A 75 -9.84 -0.34 2.06
CA MET A 75 -11.18 -0.30 1.44
C MET A 75 -12.26 0.19 2.40
N GLU A 76 -12.17 -0.11 3.69
CA GLU A 76 -13.06 0.47 4.69
C GLU A 76 -12.91 1.99 4.79
N LYS A 77 -11.68 2.51 4.78
CA LYS A 77 -11.42 3.97 4.78
C LYS A 77 -11.89 4.65 3.48
N ILE A 78 -11.71 4.01 2.34
CA ILE A 78 -12.23 4.52 1.06
C ILE A 78 -13.76 4.57 1.09
N LYS A 79 -14.44 3.52 1.55
CA LYS A 79 -15.91 3.45 1.66
C LYS A 79 -16.48 4.47 2.63
N ALA A 80 -15.80 4.72 3.75
CA ALA A 80 -16.18 5.75 4.70
C ALA A 80 -16.11 7.16 4.08
N GLY A 81 -15.22 7.36 3.11
CA GLY A 81 -15.14 8.60 2.33
C GLY A 81 -14.71 9.81 3.16
N ASP A 82 -14.13 9.61 4.33
CA ASP A 82 -13.74 10.66 5.27
C ASP A 82 -12.28 11.08 5.15
N MET A 83 -11.44 10.25 4.52
CA MET A 83 -9.97 10.44 4.47
C MET A 83 -9.42 10.77 3.08
N PHE A 84 -9.92 10.13 2.02
CA PHE A 84 -9.32 10.20 0.68
C PHE A 84 -10.16 11.03 -0.31
N ASP A 85 -9.48 11.85 -1.11
CA ASP A 85 -10.09 12.71 -2.14
C ASP A 85 -10.11 12.05 -3.54
N ASN A 86 -9.45 10.91 -3.67
CA ASN A 86 -9.49 10.07 -4.87
C ASN A 86 -10.06 8.69 -4.54
N THR A 87 -10.56 8.00 -5.57
CA THR A 87 -10.69 6.54 -5.54
C THR A 87 -9.31 5.97 -5.90
N PRO A 88 -8.61 5.29 -4.98
CA PRO A 88 -7.27 4.78 -5.26
C PRO A 88 -7.29 3.75 -6.39
N GLU A 89 -6.43 3.94 -7.37
CA GLU A 89 -6.15 2.95 -8.41
C GLU A 89 -5.06 2.00 -7.92
N ILE A 90 -5.18 0.70 -8.21
CA ILE A 90 -4.17 -0.28 -7.85
C ILE A 90 -3.39 -0.63 -9.12
N HIS A 91 -2.15 -0.15 -9.20
CA HIS A 91 -1.28 -0.47 -10.31
C HIS A 91 -0.54 -1.78 -10.02
N LYS A 92 -0.82 -2.83 -10.80
CA LYS A 92 -0.04 -4.08 -10.81
C LYS A 92 1.20 -3.88 -11.70
N LEU A 93 2.39 -4.03 -11.12
CA LEU A 93 3.66 -3.78 -11.78
C LEU A 93 4.51 -5.05 -11.85
N ASP A 94 5.35 -5.14 -12.88
CA ASP A 94 6.41 -6.13 -13.00
C ASP A 94 7.76 -5.48 -12.68
N ILE A 95 8.57 -6.17 -11.88
CA ILE A 95 9.93 -5.76 -11.54
C ILE A 95 10.91 -6.42 -12.51
N ILE A 96 11.58 -5.59 -13.31
CA ILE A 96 12.58 -6.06 -14.30
C ILE A 96 13.95 -6.34 -13.67
N ALA A 97 14.27 -5.68 -12.56
CA ALA A 97 15.50 -5.86 -11.79
C ALA A 97 15.32 -5.28 -10.39
N ASP A 98 15.87 -5.94 -9.37
CA ASP A 98 15.92 -5.44 -8.00
C ASP A 98 17.32 -5.60 -7.41
N LYS A 99 17.67 -4.68 -6.51
CA LYS A 99 18.80 -4.83 -5.58
C LYS A 99 18.23 -4.79 -4.18
N SER A 100 17.98 -5.96 -3.61
CA SER A 100 17.47 -6.11 -2.25
C SER A 100 18.57 -6.65 -1.31
N ALA A 101 18.44 -6.36 -0.01
CA ALA A 101 19.35 -6.85 1.03
C ALA A 101 18.95 -8.24 1.56
N ARG A 102 18.00 -8.90 0.90
CA ARG A 102 17.47 -10.21 1.27
C ARG A 102 18.52 -11.32 1.15
#